data_AF-A0A822EUK6-F1
#
_entry.id   AF-A0A822EUK6-F1
#
_cell.length_a   1.000
_cell.length_b   1.000
_cell.length_c   1.000
_cell.angle_alpha   90.00
_cell.angle_beta   90.00
_cell.angle_gamma   90.00
#
_symmetry.space_group_name_H-M   'P 1'
#
loop_
_entity.id
_entity.type
_entity.pdbx_description
1 polymer ?
#
loop_
_entity_poly.entity_id
_entity_poly.type
_entity_poly.pdbx_seq_one_letter_code
_entity_poly.pdbx_strand_id
1 'polypeptide(L)'
;SIVPVKIVGVLGLIDEGETDWKLIGIDIRDKLASQINDIDDVDKQLPGLLEATRRWFKYYKVPTGKPPNKFALDGKYANREYAQRVINETRKYWEKLASGETKVEEKVCSIANTTLKNAGTITKEDADKIVEANEKHQKEPVKLDASVHQVSYVQDQ
;
A
#
# COMPACT_ATOMS: atom_id res chain seq x y z
N SER A 1 9.16 -6.81 -8.06
CA SER A 1 9.95 -5.68 -8.60
C SER A 1 10.17 -4.63 -7.53
N ILE A 2 11.30 -3.92 -7.55
CA ILE A 2 11.53 -2.70 -6.76
C ILE A 2 11.60 -1.55 -7.78
N VAL A 3 10.78 -0.52 -7.59
CA VAL A 3 10.57 0.54 -8.59
C VAL A 3 10.68 1.91 -7.94
N PRO A 4 11.51 2.82 -8.49
CA PRO A 4 11.51 4.22 -8.06
C PRO A 4 10.23 4.92 -8.53
N VAL A 5 9.52 5.55 -7.60
CA VAL A 5 8.25 6.23 -7.87
C VAL A 5 8.29 7.68 -7.43
N LYS A 6 7.56 8.54 -8.15
CA LYS A 6 7.24 9.89 -7.72
C LYS A 6 5.83 9.91 -7.12
N ILE A 7 5.73 10.32 -5.85
CA ILE A 7 4.46 10.48 -5.16
C ILE A 7 3.82 11.81 -5.59
N VAL A 8 2.52 11.78 -5.86
CA VAL A 8 1.76 12.94 -6.34
C VAL A 8 0.50 13.22 -5.55
N GLY A 9 0.06 12.30 -4.69
CA GLY A 9 -1.04 12.56 -3.77
C GLY A 9 -1.36 11.38 -2.87
N VAL A 10 -2.45 11.48 -2.13
CA VAL A 10 -2.91 10.43 -1.21
C VAL A 10 -4.42 10.47 -1.04
N LEU A 11 -5.05 9.31 -0.84
CA LEU A 11 -6.44 9.16 -0.43
C LEU A 11 -6.50 8.51 0.96
N GLY A 12 -7.27 9.09 1.88
CA GLY A 12 -7.48 8.51 3.21
C GLY A 12 -8.71 7.62 3.22
N LEU A 13 -8.53 6.30 3.13
CA LEU A 13 -9.60 5.33 3.35
C LEU A 13 -9.80 5.13 4.85
N ILE A 14 -11.05 5.01 5.30
CA ILE A 14 -11.38 4.53 6.63
C ILE A 14 -11.82 3.09 6.46
N ASP A 15 -10.93 2.15 6.81
CA ASP A 15 -11.20 0.72 6.70
C ASP A 15 -11.51 0.13 8.07
N GLU A 16 -12.76 -0.28 8.28
CA GLU A 16 -13.22 -0.91 9.53
C GLU A 16 -12.87 -0.13 10.81
N GLY A 17 -12.80 1.20 10.71
CA GLY A 17 -12.49 2.10 11.83
C GLY A 17 -11.02 2.53 11.90
N GLU A 18 -10.17 2.00 11.03
CA GLU A 18 -8.74 2.30 10.96
C GLU A 18 -8.41 3.22 9.79
N THR A 19 -7.34 4.01 9.94
CA THR A 19 -6.83 4.86 8.87
C THR A 19 -5.98 4.04 7.91
N ASP A 20 -6.37 4.01 6.64
CA ASP A 20 -5.69 3.29 5.57
C ASP A 20 -5.33 4.26 4.42
N TRP A 21 -4.09 4.74 4.44
CA TRP A 21 -3.61 5.71 3.44
C TRP A 21 -3.27 5.02 2.11
N LYS A 22 -3.88 5.49 1.03
CA LYS A 22 -3.58 5.06 -0.34
C LYS A 22 -2.75 6.13 -1.04
N LEU A 23 -1.43 5.96 -1.05
CA LEU A 23 -0.52 6.85 -1.78
C LEU A 23 -0.74 6.69 -3.30
N ILE A 24 -0.76 7.82 -4.01
CA ILE A 24 -0.81 7.89 -5.46
C ILE A 24 0.59 8.25 -5.96
N GLY A 25 1.16 7.39 -6.80
CA GLY A 25 2.49 7.58 -7.36
C GLY A 25 2.63 6.99 -8.75
N ILE A 26 3.64 7.46 -9.47
CA ILE A 26 3.98 7.06 -10.83
C ILE A 26 5.44 6.60 -10.90
N ASP A 27 5.74 5.52 -11.64
CA ASP A 27 7.12 5.13 -11.93
C ASP A 27 7.84 6.31 -12.60
N ILE A 28 9.02 6.68 -12.11
CA ILE A 28 9.76 7.82 -12.67
C ILE A 28 10.19 7.60 -14.13
N ARG A 29 10.14 6.35 -14.62
CA ARG A 29 10.45 5.95 -16.00
C ARG A 29 9.23 5.95 -16.91
N ASP A 30 8.03 6.18 -16.38
CA ASP A 30 6.82 6.28 -17.19
C ASP A 30 6.89 7.51 -18.12
N LYS A 31 6.36 7.38 -19.34
CA LYS A 31 6.30 8.47 -20.33
C LYS A 31 5.53 9.71 -19.85
N LEU A 32 4.58 9.52 -18.92
CA LEU A 32 3.80 10.60 -18.32
C LEU A 32 4.44 11.15 -17.04
N ALA A 33 5.54 10.54 -16.55
CA ALA A 33 6.14 10.92 -15.28
C ALA A 33 6.54 12.40 -15.26
N SER A 34 7.09 12.96 -16.34
CA SER A 34 7.45 14.39 -16.40
C SER A 34 6.24 15.33 -16.36
N GLN A 35 5.06 14.85 -16.77
CA GLN A 35 3.82 15.63 -16.88
C GLN A 35 2.94 15.55 -15.62
N ILE A 36 3.13 14.51 -14.79
CA ILE A 36 2.34 14.29 -13.58
C ILE A 36 3.20 14.65 -12.37
N ASN A 37 3.00 15.83 -11.78
CA ASN A 37 3.83 16.35 -10.67
C ASN A 37 3.08 16.60 -9.37
N ASP A 38 1.75 16.74 -9.45
CA ASP A 38 0.83 16.80 -8.32
C ASP A 38 -0.48 16.06 -8.66
N ILE A 39 -1.39 15.96 -7.70
CA ILE A 39 -2.61 15.16 -7.82
C ILE A 39 -3.52 15.65 -8.96
N ASP A 40 -3.61 16.96 -9.17
CA ASP A 40 -4.44 17.56 -10.21
C ASP A 40 -3.96 17.21 -11.63
N ASP A 41 -2.66 16.91 -11.80
CA ASP A 41 -2.13 16.51 -13.09
C ASP A 41 -2.56 15.08 -13.47
N VAL A 42 -2.88 14.25 -12.48
CA VAL A 42 -3.41 12.90 -12.73
C VAL A 42 -4.73 13.01 -13.49
N ASP A 43 -5.66 13.86 -13.06
CA ASP A 43 -6.96 13.99 -13.74
C ASP A 43 -6.83 14.68 -15.11
N LYS A 44 -5.86 15.57 -15.29
CA LYS A 44 -5.57 16.17 -16.61
C LYS A 44 -5.04 15.15 -17.61
N GLN A 45 -4.10 14.30 -17.18
CA GLN A 45 -3.43 13.34 -18.07
C GLN A 45 -4.21 12.03 -18.21
N LEU A 46 -4.97 11.66 -17.17
CA LEU A 46 -5.72 10.41 -17.06
C LEU A 46 -7.15 10.69 -16.53
N PRO A 47 -8.02 11.36 -17.31
CA PRO A 47 -9.33 11.77 -16.85
C PRO A 47 -10.17 10.60 -16.33
N GLY A 48 -10.75 10.76 -15.14
CA GLY A 48 -11.61 9.75 -14.52
C GLY A 48 -10.86 8.65 -13.75
N LEU A 49 -9.52 8.58 -13.80
CA LEU A 49 -8.74 7.60 -13.05
C LEU A 49 -8.91 7.75 -11.54
N LEU A 50 -8.90 9.00 -11.04
CA LEU A 50 -9.09 9.27 -9.61
C LEU A 50 -10.49 8.88 -9.15
N GLU A 51 -11.52 9.17 -9.93
CA GLU A 51 -12.89 8.76 -9.62
C GLU A 51 -13.03 7.23 -9.61
N ALA A 52 -12.51 6.55 -10.63
CA ALA A 52 -12.52 5.09 -10.71
C ALA A 52 -11.78 4.45 -9.52
N THR A 53 -10.64 5.03 -9.11
CA THR A 53 -9.85 4.56 -7.97
C THR A 53 -10.60 4.71 -6.65
N ARG A 54 -11.21 5.88 -6.40
CA ARG A 54 -12.04 6.11 -5.21
C ARG A 54 -13.24 5.17 -5.19
N ARG A 55 -13.93 5.01 -6.33
CA ARG A 55 -15.05 4.08 -6.48
C ARG A 55 -14.63 2.63 -6.16
N TRP A 56 -13.47 2.21 -6.64
CA TRP A 56 -12.94 0.87 -6.37
C TRP A 56 -12.76 0.65 -4.86
N PHE A 57 -12.07 1.56 -4.17
CA PHE A 57 -11.87 1.44 -2.72
C PHE A 57 -13.16 1.56 -1.92
N LYS A 58 -14.15 2.30 -2.42
CA LYS A 58 -15.48 2.40 -1.80
C LYS A 58 -16.20 1.06 -1.81
N TYR A 59 -16.15 0.32 -2.91
CA TYR A 59 -17.05 -0.82 -3.13
C TYR A 59 -16.38 -2.21 -3.16
N TYR A 60 -15.06 -2.34 -3.13
CA TYR A 60 -14.41 -3.65 -3.30
C TYR A 60 -14.81 -4.71 -2.26
N LYS A 61 -15.28 -4.30 -1.07
CA LYS A 61 -15.80 -5.22 -0.04
C LYS A 61 -17.31 -5.47 -0.12
N VAL A 62 -18.06 -4.76 -0.96
CA VAL A 62 -19.51 -4.95 -1.08
C VAL A 62 -19.89 -6.36 -1.56
N PRO A 63 -19.20 -6.96 -2.55
CA PRO A 63 -19.49 -8.33 -2.96
C PRO A 63 -19.27 -9.38 -1.85
N THR A 64 -18.52 -9.04 -0.78
CA THR A 64 -18.30 -9.94 0.36
C THR A 64 -19.32 -9.72 1.49
N GLY A 65 -20.36 -8.91 1.26
CA GLY A 65 -21.42 -8.62 2.22
C GLY A 65 -21.08 -7.50 3.22
N LYS A 66 -19.95 -6.82 3.06
CA LYS A 66 -19.57 -5.67 3.89
C LYS A 66 -20.16 -4.37 3.33
N PRO A 67 -20.41 -3.35 4.17
CA PRO A 67 -20.87 -2.05 3.69
C PRO A 67 -19.79 -1.34 2.85
N PRO A 68 -20.16 -0.33 2.04
CA PRO A 68 -19.19 0.52 1.37
C PRO A 68 -18.24 1.21 2.36
N ASN A 69 -16.97 1.29 2.00
CA ASN A 69 -15.97 1.99 2.83
C ASN A 69 -16.22 3.51 2.83
N LYS A 70 -15.71 4.15 3.88
CA LYS A 70 -15.73 5.61 4.04
C LYS A 70 -14.35 6.19 3.78
N PHE A 71 -14.28 7.50 3.67
CA PHE A 71 -13.03 8.22 3.45
C PHE A 71 -12.88 9.36 4.44
N ALA A 72 -11.64 9.63 4.85
CA ALA A 72 -11.24 10.87 5.50
C ALA A 72 -11.25 12.04 4.48
N LEU A 73 -11.06 13.27 4.98
CA LEU A 73 -10.90 14.47 4.15
C LEU A 73 -12.06 14.65 3.14
N ASP A 74 -13.29 14.32 3.55
CA ASP A 74 -14.49 14.35 2.71
C ASP A 74 -14.37 13.52 1.40
N GLY A 75 -13.52 12.49 1.39
CA GLY A 75 -13.27 11.68 0.18
C GLY A 75 -12.45 12.37 -0.90
N LYS A 76 -11.84 13.52 -0.58
CA LYS A 76 -10.95 14.23 -1.50
C LYS A 76 -9.55 13.64 -1.44
N TYR A 77 -8.89 13.62 -2.60
CA TYR A 77 -7.47 13.37 -2.66
C TYR A 77 -6.72 14.57 -2.10
N ALA A 78 -5.71 14.32 -1.26
CA ALA A 78 -4.78 15.34 -0.83
C ALA A 78 -3.57 15.36 -1.78
N ASN A 79 -2.99 16.55 -1.95
CA ASN A 79 -1.89 16.82 -2.86
C ASN A 79 -0.58 16.13 -2.43
N ARG A 80 0.44 16.25 -3.29
CA ARG A 80 1.78 15.71 -3.05
C ARG A 80 2.36 16.13 -1.70
N GLU A 81 2.20 17.39 -1.32
CA GLU A 81 2.76 17.92 -0.07
C GLU A 81 2.16 17.23 1.15
N TYR A 82 0.83 17.06 1.18
CA TYR A 82 0.16 16.31 2.22
C TYR A 82 0.62 14.85 2.24
N ALA A 83 0.71 14.21 1.08
CA ALA A 83 1.19 12.83 0.97
C ALA A 83 2.61 12.67 1.53
N GLN A 84 3.49 13.64 1.27
CA GLN A 84 4.86 13.63 1.82
C GLN A 84 4.86 13.76 3.35
N ARG A 85 3.95 14.54 3.93
CA ARG A 85 3.80 14.61 5.40
C ARG A 85 3.37 13.27 5.97
N VAL A 86 2.37 12.62 5.37
CA VAL A 86 1.93 11.26 5.77
C VAL A 86 3.10 10.28 5.73
N ILE A 87 3.88 10.26 4.63
CA ILE A 87 5.07 9.40 4.50
C ILE A 87 6.10 9.69 5.59
N ASN A 88 6.38 10.97 5.85
CA ASN A 88 7.37 11.34 6.86
C ASN A 88 6.91 10.99 8.27
N GLU A 89 5.62 11.08 8.55
CA GLU A 89 5.02 10.68 9.83
C GLU A 89 5.07 9.15 10.02
N THR A 90 4.62 8.37 9.03
CA THR A 90 4.66 6.91 9.13
C THR A 90 6.08 6.37 9.16
N ARG A 91 7.02 7.03 8.47
CA ARG A 91 8.45 6.74 8.57
C ARG A 91 8.95 6.90 10.00
N LYS A 92 8.56 7.95 10.73
CA LYS A 92 8.97 8.13 12.13
C LYS A 92 8.44 7.00 13.01
N TYR A 93 7.21 6.55 12.79
CA TYR A 93 6.68 5.38 13.51
C TYR A 93 7.48 4.12 13.20
N TRP A 94 7.83 3.89 11.94
CA TRP A 94 8.70 2.79 11.55
C TRP A 94 10.10 2.90 12.17
N GLU A 95 10.72 4.09 12.21
CA GLU A 95 12.04 4.30 12.82
C GLU A 95 12.02 3.96 14.32
N LYS A 96 10.96 4.35 15.04
CA LYS A 96 10.75 4.00 16.46
C LYS A 96 10.52 2.52 16.68
N LEU A 97 9.79 1.87 15.77
CA LEU A 97 9.58 0.42 15.81
C LEU A 97 10.90 -0.31 15.56
N ALA A 98 11.62 0.05 14.50
CA ALA A 98 12.86 -0.58 14.10
C ALA A 98 14.00 -0.35 15.10
N SER A 99 14.02 0.76 15.82
CA SER A 99 15.01 1.01 16.89
C SER A 99 14.72 0.22 18.17
N GLY A 100 13.51 -0.31 18.33
CA GLY A 100 13.03 -0.93 19.56
C GLY A 100 12.50 0.06 20.61
N GLU A 101 12.40 1.36 20.30
CA GLU A 101 11.74 2.34 21.17
C GLU A 101 10.27 1.95 21.39
N THR A 102 9.59 1.55 20.31
CA THR A 102 8.23 0.99 20.38
C THR A 102 8.33 -0.53 20.47
N LYS A 103 7.89 -1.10 21.60
CA LYS A 103 7.83 -2.55 21.80
C LYS A 103 6.55 -3.11 21.19
N VAL A 104 6.68 -4.13 20.37
CA VAL A 104 5.58 -4.88 19.78
C VAL A 104 5.81 -6.37 20.01
N GLU A 105 4.74 -7.14 20.16
CA GLU A 105 4.86 -8.60 20.23
C GLU A 105 5.36 -9.12 18.87
N GLU A 106 6.35 -10.01 18.88
CA GLU A 106 7.01 -10.51 17.65
C GLU A 106 6.02 -11.16 16.66
N LYS A 107 4.97 -11.81 17.18
CA LYS A 107 3.88 -12.39 16.37
C LYS A 107 3.01 -11.35 15.64
N VAL A 108 3.03 -10.09 16.07
CA VAL A 108 2.30 -8.99 15.43
C VAL A 108 3.17 -8.33 14.36
N CYS A 109 4.42 -8.02 14.70
CA CYS A 109 5.37 -7.46 13.73
C CYS A 109 6.80 -7.83 14.13
N SER A 110 7.48 -8.59 13.26
CA SER A 110 8.91 -8.87 13.42
C SER A 110 9.76 -7.72 12.89
N ILE A 111 10.75 -7.30 13.68
CA ILE A 111 11.76 -6.30 13.27
C ILE A 111 13.05 -6.95 12.74
N ALA A 112 13.05 -8.27 12.52
CA ALA A 112 14.19 -9.00 11.99
C ALA A 112 14.62 -8.45 10.63
N ASN A 113 15.90 -8.12 10.48
CA ASN A 113 16.46 -7.56 9.25
C ASN A 113 17.96 -7.88 9.14
N THR A 114 18.57 -7.63 7.98
CA THR A 114 19.99 -7.94 7.73
C THR A 114 20.88 -6.71 7.54
N THR A 115 20.33 -5.49 7.60
CA THR A 115 21.04 -4.28 7.12
C THR A 115 20.97 -3.08 8.05
N LEU A 116 20.01 -3.00 8.98
CA LEU A 116 19.76 -1.79 9.77
C LEU A 116 20.72 -1.60 10.94
N LYS A 117 21.48 -2.65 11.32
CA LYS A 117 22.42 -2.65 12.45
C LYS A 117 21.77 -2.21 13.77
N ASN A 118 20.54 -2.66 13.99
CA ASN A 118 19.72 -2.43 15.17
C ASN A 118 19.53 -3.73 15.98
N ALA A 119 18.72 -3.67 17.04
CA ALA A 119 18.44 -4.82 17.91
C ALA A 119 17.82 -6.04 17.17
N GLY A 120 17.15 -5.81 16.04
CA GLY A 120 16.58 -6.88 15.19
C GLY A 120 17.53 -7.38 14.10
N THR A 121 18.79 -6.96 14.07
CA THR A 121 19.70 -7.36 12.99
C THR A 121 20.20 -8.79 13.20
N ILE A 122 19.88 -9.67 12.24
CA ILE A 122 20.36 -11.05 12.19
C ILE A 122 21.46 -11.21 11.14
N THR A 123 22.23 -12.28 11.24
CA THR A 123 23.26 -12.62 10.26
C THR A 123 22.63 -13.04 8.94
N LYS A 124 23.41 -12.99 7.85
CA LYS A 124 22.93 -13.50 6.57
C LYS A 124 22.71 -15.02 6.65
N GLU A 125 23.59 -15.72 7.35
CA GLU A 125 23.51 -17.15 7.57
C GLU A 125 22.21 -17.54 8.30
N ASP A 126 21.79 -16.76 9.30
CA ASP A 126 20.54 -17.02 10.01
C ASP A 126 19.31 -16.65 9.16
N ALA A 127 19.38 -15.58 8.37
CA ALA A 127 18.34 -15.26 7.40
C ALA A 127 18.18 -16.37 6.34
N ASP A 128 19.30 -16.92 5.85
CA ASP A 128 19.31 -18.02 4.87
C ASP A 128 18.67 -19.28 5.48
N LYS A 129 18.97 -19.64 6.73
CA LYS A 129 18.30 -20.75 7.44
C LYS A 129 16.78 -20.57 7.52
N ILE A 130 16.29 -19.35 7.77
CA ILE A 130 14.85 -19.07 7.80
C ILE A 130 14.23 -19.33 6.42
N VAL A 131 14.90 -18.90 5.35
CA VAL A 131 14.43 -19.13 3.98
C VAL A 131 14.45 -20.61 3.63
N GLU A 132 15.54 -21.32 3.93
CA GLU A 132 15.74 -22.75 3.65
C GLU A 132 14.78 -23.67 4.42
N ALA A 133 14.29 -23.22 5.58
CA ALA A 133 13.28 -23.94 6.35
C ALA A 133 11.88 -23.90 5.70
N ASN A 134 11.63 -23.00 4.74
CA ASN A 134 10.35 -22.95 4.03
C ASN A 134 10.24 -24.05 2.96
N GLU A 135 9.02 -24.30 2.49
CA GLU A 135 8.81 -25.16 1.34
C GLU A 135 9.62 -24.69 0.13
N LYS A 136 10.20 -25.65 -0.59
CA LYS A 136 10.97 -25.36 -1.80
C LYS A 136 10.08 -24.69 -2.84
N HIS A 137 10.67 -23.73 -3.56
CA HIS A 137 9.98 -23.01 -4.63
C HIS A 137 9.34 -23.97 -5.65
N GLN A 138 8.03 -23.82 -5.84
CA GLN A 138 7.28 -24.50 -6.88
C GLN A 138 7.30 -23.64 -8.14
N LYS A 139 7.84 -24.18 -9.23
CA LYS A 139 7.93 -23.45 -10.52
C LYS A 139 6.56 -23.26 -11.17
N GLU A 140 5.70 -24.26 -11.04
CA GLU A 140 4.36 -24.24 -11.60
C GLU A 140 3.39 -23.65 -10.57
N PRO A 141 2.71 -22.54 -10.89
CA PRO A 141 1.73 -21.97 -9.98
C PRO A 141 0.51 -22.90 -9.86
N VAL A 142 -0.12 -22.86 -8.69
CA VAL A 142 -1.40 -23.55 -8.48
C VAL A 142 -2.45 -22.96 -9.41
N LYS A 143 -3.37 -23.81 -9.90
CA LYS A 143 -4.50 -23.34 -10.71
C LYS A 143 -5.33 -22.33 -9.92
N LEU A 144 -5.68 -21.23 -10.56
CA LEU A 144 -6.59 -20.23 -9.98
C LEU A 144 -8.01 -20.81 -9.90
N ASP A 145 -8.72 -20.47 -8.83
CA ASP A 145 -10.13 -20.79 -8.69
C ASP A 145 -10.96 -19.99 -9.72
N ALA A 146 -11.99 -20.60 -10.29
CA ALA A 146 -12.81 -19.95 -11.32
C ALA A 146 -13.51 -18.67 -10.83
N SER A 147 -13.73 -18.53 -9.51
CA SER A 147 -14.32 -17.32 -8.90
C SER A 147 -13.53 -16.04 -9.18
N VAL A 148 -12.23 -16.11 -9.49
CA VAL A 148 -11.44 -14.91 -9.85
C VAL A 148 -11.93 -14.24 -11.13
N HIS A 149 -12.68 -14.97 -11.97
CA HIS A 149 -13.28 -14.45 -13.20
C HIS A 149 -14.71 -13.92 -13.00
N GLN A 150 -15.26 -14.00 -11.78
CA GLN A 150 -16.59 -13.51 -11.49
C GLN A 150 -16.63 -11.98 -11.52
N VAL A 151 -17.66 -11.44 -12.17
CA VAL A 151 -17.94 -10.00 -12.20
C VAL A 151 -19.09 -9.70 -11.24
N SER A 152 -18.88 -8.71 -10.37
CA SER A 152 -19.92 -8.20 -9.47
C SER A 152 -20.35 -6.80 -9.91
N TYR A 153 -21.66 -6.60 -10.00
CA TYR A 153 -22.25 -5.29 -10.30
C TYR A 153 -22.77 -4.67 -9.02
N VAL A 154 -22.26 -3.49 -8.67
CA VAL A 154 -22.66 -2.73 -7.48
C VAL A 154 -23.32 -1.43 -7.92
N GLN A 155 -24.59 -1.24 -7.56
CA GLN A 155 -25.32 0.00 -7.80
C GLN A 155 -24.87 1.08 -6.82
N ASP A 156 -24.83 2.32 -7.30
CA ASP A 156 -24.65 3.48 -6.44
C ASP A 156 -25.90 3.70 -5.59
N GLN A 157 -25.69 3.84 -4.28
CA GLN A 157 -26.72 4.28 -3.33
C GLN A 157 -26.66 5.80 -3.18
#